data_AF-A0A444ZEL4-F1
#
_entry.id   AF-A0A444ZEL4-F1
#
_cell.length_a   1.000
_cell.length_b   1.000
_cell.length_c   1.000
_cell.angle_alpha   90.00
_cell.angle_beta   90.00
_cell.angle_gamma   90.00
#
_symmetry.space_group_name_H-M   'P 1'
#
loop_
_entity.id
_entity.type
_entity.pdbx_description
1 polymer ?
#
loop_
_entity_poly.entity_id
_entity_poly.type
_entity_poly.pdbx_seq_one_letter_code
_entity_poly.pdbx_strand_id
1 'polypeptide(L)'
;MCNEQLVAGLLGVESGQDAVIRTWLYERLEVRVMPYRLTVAEFTNRISVLRDRLGNAGVKDEGLVVPMALGAEGRVVGNVLAANNASLSYDRTPEEILRIVYGTGDAHIPGGFFPNGASGAIAKSFLQS
;
A
#
# COMPACT_ATOMS: atom_id res chain seq x y z
N MET A 1 -17.64 1.78 -21.85
CA MET A 1 -16.30 1.32 -21.43
C MET A 1 -16.52 0.27 -20.36
N CYS A 2 -16.03 -0.96 -20.51
CA CYS A 2 -16.20 -1.98 -19.47
C CYS A 2 -15.40 -1.56 -18.22
N ASN A 3 -15.88 -1.83 -17.01
CA ASN A 3 -15.19 -1.49 -15.77
C ASN A 3 -13.76 -2.05 -15.74
N GLU A 4 -13.54 -3.21 -16.34
CA GLU A 4 -12.23 -3.87 -16.44
C GLU A 4 -11.22 -3.06 -17.28
N GLN A 5 -11.65 -2.47 -18.39
CA GLN A 5 -10.77 -1.65 -19.24
C GLN A 5 -10.36 -0.36 -18.54
N LEU A 6 -11.27 0.26 -17.80
CA LEU A 6 -10.98 1.45 -17.01
C LEU A 6 -9.98 1.14 -15.89
N VAL A 7 -10.23 0.06 -15.13
CA VAL A 7 -9.33 -0.35 -14.04
C VAL A 7 -7.95 -0.72 -14.58
N ALA A 8 -7.85 -1.46 -15.67
CA ALA A 8 -6.58 -1.81 -16.30
C ALA A 8 -5.81 -0.56 -16.76
N GLY A 9 -6.50 0.41 -17.37
CA GLY A 9 -5.90 1.67 -17.81
C GLY A 9 -5.34 2.52 -16.66
N LEU A 10 -6.08 2.61 -15.55
CA LEU A 10 -5.64 3.33 -14.35
C LEU A 10 -4.49 2.60 -13.64
N LEU A 11 -4.58 1.27 -13.50
CA LEU A 11 -3.59 0.45 -12.80
C LEU A 11 -2.18 0.58 -13.39
N GLY A 12 -2.07 0.67 -14.73
CA GLY A 12 -0.77 0.83 -15.39
C GLY A 12 -0.07 2.14 -15.01
N VAL A 13 -0.82 3.24 -14.92
CA VAL A 13 -0.27 4.56 -14.56
C VAL A 13 0.09 4.59 -13.08
N GLU A 14 -0.80 4.11 -12.22
CA GLU A 14 -0.60 4.07 -10.76
C GLU A 14 0.60 3.20 -10.36
N SER A 15 0.76 2.02 -10.99
CA SER A 15 1.92 1.15 -10.73
C SER A 15 3.25 1.78 -11.18
N GLY A 16 3.25 2.51 -12.30
CA GLY A 16 4.43 3.26 -12.74
C GLY A 16 4.81 4.38 -11.77
N GLN A 17 3.84 5.12 -11.24
CA GLN A 17 4.08 6.16 -10.24
C GLN A 17 4.63 5.58 -8.92
N ASP A 18 4.05 4.48 -8.44
CA ASP A 18 4.53 3.79 -7.24
C ASP A 18 5.99 3.34 -7.40
N ALA A 19 6.33 2.72 -8.54
CA ALA A 19 7.70 2.28 -8.83
C ALA A 19 8.71 3.44 -8.83
N VAL A 20 8.36 4.59 -9.41
CA VAL A 20 9.24 5.78 -9.44
C VAL A 20 9.46 6.31 -8.02
N ILE A 21 8.40 6.46 -7.22
CA ILE A 21 8.51 6.96 -5.85
C ILE A 21 9.32 5.98 -4.99
N ARG A 22 9.02 4.67 -5.08
CA ARG A 22 9.76 3.63 -4.35
C ARG A 22 11.24 3.60 -4.73
N THR A 23 11.58 3.76 -6.01
CA THR A 23 12.98 3.85 -6.46
C THR A 23 13.68 5.05 -5.81
N TRP A 24 13.04 6.22 -5.82
CA TRP A 24 13.61 7.44 -5.25
C TRP A 24 13.83 7.35 -3.74
N LEU A 25 12.90 6.70 -3.03
CA LEU A 25 13.04 6.42 -1.59
C LEU A 25 14.10 5.34 -1.31
N TYR A 26 14.23 4.35 -2.20
CA TYR A 26 15.24 3.30 -2.09
C TYR A 26 16.67 3.85 -2.18
N GLU A 27 16.92 4.85 -3.02
CA GLU A 27 18.21 5.56 -3.05
C GLU A 27 18.51 6.33 -1.74
N ARG A 28 17.51 6.53 -0.88
CA ARG A 28 17.57 7.34 0.34
C ARG A 28 17.32 6.54 1.61
N LEU A 29 17.42 5.22 1.57
CA LEU A 29 17.06 4.33 2.68
C LEU A 29 17.64 4.75 4.03
N GLU A 30 18.90 5.19 4.06
CA GLU A 30 19.62 5.55 5.29
C GLU A 30 19.40 7.00 5.74
N VAL A 31 18.74 7.83 4.92
CA VAL A 31 18.44 9.22 5.26
C VAL A 31 17.48 9.24 6.44
N ARG A 32 17.80 10.03 7.47
CA ARG A 32 16.92 10.23 8.63
C ARG A 32 15.80 11.21 8.30
N VAL A 33 14.57 10.84 8.66
CA VAL A 33 13.37 11.64 8.44
C VAL A 33 13.14 12.55 9.64
N MET A 34 13.74 13.74 9.67
CA MET A 34 13.57 14.68 10.77
C MET A 34 12.12 15.18 10.88
N PRO A 35 11.58 15.40 12.10
CA PRO A 35 12.22 15.26 13.42
C PRO A 35 12.22 13.83 13.98
N TYR A 36 11.72 12.85 13.23
CA TYR A 36 11.65 11.47 13.65
C TYR A 36 13.04 10.84 13.65
N ARG A 37 13.37 10.07 14.69
CA ARG A 37 14.64 9.33 14.80
C ARG A 37 14.59 8.02 13.99
N LEU A 38 13.97 8.06 12.81
CA LEU A 38 13.77 6.93 11.91
C LEU A 38 14.41 7.22 10.56
N THR A 39 14.96 6.20 9.92
CA THR A 39 15.41 6.27 8.53
C THR A 39 14.25 6.11 7.55
N VAL A 40 14.43 6.46 6.28
CA VAL A 40 13.43 6.22 5.23
C VAL A 40 13.06 4.73 5.15
N ALA A 41 14.04 3.83 5.30
CA ALA A 41 13.79 2.39 5.33
C ALA A 41 12.85 1.98 6.48
N GLU A 42 13.11 2.47 7.69
CA GLU A 42 12.30 2.16 8.87
C GLU A 42 10.90 2.77 8.76
N PHE A 43 10.81 3.99 8.22
CA PHE A 43 9.55 4.69 8.05
C PHE A 43 8.64 3.98 7.05
N THR A 44 9.19 3.61 5.89
CA THR A 44 8.43 2.87 4.86
C THR A 44 7.99 1.51 5.36
N ASN A 45 8.87 0.76 6.04
CA ASN A 45 8.49 -0.52 6.63
C ASN A 45 7.36 -0.39 7.68
N ARG A 46 7.39 0.65 8.51
CA ARG A 46 6.30 0.92 9.48
C ARG A 46 4.97 1.25 8.80
N ILE A 47 5.00 1.98 7.69
CA ILE A 47 3.80 2.26 6.88
C ILE A 47 3.25 0.96 6.31
N SER A 48 4.10 0.08 5.79
CA SER A 48 3.69 -1.22 5.26
C SER A 48 3.03 -2.09 6.33
N VAL A 49 3.65 -2.22 7.51
CA VAL A 49 3.07 -2.93 8.66
C VAL A 49 1.73 -2.32 9.10
N LEU A 50 1.62 -1.00 9.09
CA LEU A 50 0.35 -0.33 9.40
C LEU A 50 -0.73 -0.69 8.37
N ARG A 51 -0.37 -0.73 7.08
CA ARG A 51 -1.30 -1.09 6.01
C ARG A 51 -1.81 -2.52 6.14
N ASP A 52 -0.93 -3.46 6.48
CA ASP A 52 -1.29 -4.86 6.73
C ASP A 52 -2.27 -4.97 7.90
N ARG A 53 -1.96 -4.28 9.01
CA ARG A 53 -2.81 -4.26 10.20
C ARG A 53 -4.19 -3.69 9.91
N LEU A 54 -4.28 -2.59 9.17
CA LEU A 54 -5.55 -1.94 8.82
C LEU A 54 -6.34 -2.76 7.79
N GLY A 55 -5.66 -3.46 6.87
CA GLY A 55 -6.30 -4.37 5.92
C GLY A 55 -6.93 -5.59 6.60
N ASN A 56 -6.43 -5.99 7.77
CA ASN A 56 -6.95 -7.11 8.58
C ASN A 56 -6.95 -8.47 7.85
N ALA A 57 -6.05 -8.65 6.86
CA ALA A 57 -6.04 -9.83 5.99
C ALA A 57 -4.67 -10.06 5.33
N GLY A 58 -3.73 -10.59 6.10
CA GLY A 58 -2.41 -10.98 5.57
C GLY A 58 -1.57 -9.80 5.08
N VAL A 59 -0.63 -10.09 4.19
CA VAL A 59 0.31 -9.10 3.63
C VAL A 59 -0.39 -8.28 2.54
N LYS A 60 -0.49 -6.98 2.76
CA LYS A 60 -1.04 -5.97 1.84
C LYS A 60 0.05 -5.03 1.31
N ASP A 61 1.19 -4.99 1.98
CA ASP A 61 2.36 -4.25 1.58
C ASP A 61 3.66 -4.86 2.09
N GLU A 62 4.74 -4.43 1.48
CA GLU A 62 6.07 -4.65 2.02
C GLU A 62 6.87 -3.35 1.90
N GLY A 63 7.74 -3.13 2.90
CA GLY A 63 8.67 -2.02 2.91
C GLY A 63 9.72 -2.15 1.78
N LEU A 64 10.54 -1.11 1.62
CA LEU A 64 11.56 -1.05 0.56
C LEU A 64 12.71 -2.05 0.72
N VAL A 65 12.82 -2.67 1.89
CA VAL A 65 13.81 -3.69 2.22
C VAL A 65 13.09 -4.85 2.86
N VAL A 66 13.29 -6.04 2.29
CA VAL A 66 12.75 -7.31 2.81
C VAL A 66 13.90 -8.28 3.08
N PRO A 67 13.72 -9.28 3.97
CA PRO A 67 14.65 -10.38 4.08
C PRO A 67 14.97 -10.97 2.70
N MET A 68 16.23 -11.32 2.46
CA MET A 68 16.68 -11.80 1.14
C MET A 68 15.85 -12.96 0.60
N ALA A 69 15.37 -13.84 1.48
CA ALA A 69 14.49 -14.96 1.13
C ALA A 69 13.12 -14.55 0.56
N LEU A 70 12.67 -13.32 0.82
CA LEU A 70 11.40 -12.75 0.35
C LEU A 70 11.58 -11.78 -0.82
N GLY A 71 12.81 -11.32 -1.09
CA GLY A 71 13.05 -10.45 -2.23
C GLY A 71 13.10 -11.21 -3.55
N ALA A 72 13.20 -10.47 -4.66
CA ALA A 72 13.15 -11.05 -5.99
C ALA A 72 14.17 -12.20 -6.17
N GLU A 73 13.68 -13.34 -6.68
CA GLU A 73 14.42 -14.59 -6.84
C GLU A 73 15.05 -15.15 -5.55
N GLY A 74 14.68 -14.64 -4.36
CA GLY A 74 15.31 -14.99 -3.10
C GLY A 74 16.78 -14.52 -2.98
N ARG A 75 17.17 -13.52 -3.79
CA ARG A 75 18.59 -13.12 -3.99
C ARG A 75 18.87 -11.66 -3.70
N VAL A 76 17.84 -10.82 -3.67
CA VAL A 76 17.98 -9.38 -3.42
C VAL A 76 17.20 -8.99 -2.18
N VAL A 77 17.63 -7.94 -1.51
CA VAL A 77 16.92 -7.37 -0.35
C VAL A 77 16.06 -6.17 -0.71
N GLY A 78 16.29 -5.58 -1.88
CA GLY A 78 15.55 -4.41 -2.35
C GLY A 78 14.17 -4.77 -2.88
N ASN A 79 13.16 -3.99 -2.48
CA ASN A 79 11.76 -4.24 -2.78
C ASN A 79 11.07 -3.02 -3.38
N VAL A 80 11.61 -2.55 -4.50
CA VAL A 80 11.05 -1.41 -5.26
C VAL A 80 9.72 -1.80 -5.91
N LEU A 81 9.51 -3.07 -6.24
CA LEU A 81 8.24 -3.60 -6.73
C LEU A 81 7.76 -4.69 -5.77
N ALA A 82 6.85 -4.33 -4.85
CA ALA A 82 6.27 -5.29 -3.92
C ALA A 82 5.30 -6.22 -4.64
N ALA A 83 5.60 -7.52 -4.60
CA ALA A 83 4.81 -8.56 -5.23
C ALA A 83 4.93 -9.87 -4.45
N ASN A 84 3.95 -10.75 -4.62
CA ASN A 84 3.99 -12.08 -4.03
C ASN A 84 5.00 -12.99 -4.78
N ASN A 85 5.12 -14.25 -4.35
CA ASN A 85 6.04 -15.23 -4.95
C ASN A 85 5.82 -15.51 -6.45
N ALA A 86 4.66 -15.14 -7.00
CA ALA A 86 4.36 -15.26 -8.42
C ALA A 86 4.59 -13.94 -9.19
N SER A 87 5.23 -12.94 -8.57
CA SER A 87 5.42 -11.59 -9.09
C SER A 87 4.11 -10.87 -9.41
N LEU A 88 3.03 -11.24 -8.74
CA LEU A 88 1.74 -10.54 -8.82
C LEU A 88 1.63 -9.53 -7.68
N SER A 89 1.02 -8.38 -7.96
CA SER A 89 0.74 -7.37 -6.93
C SER A 89 -0.17 -7.95 -5.85
N TYR A 90 0.04 -7.51 -4.60
CA TYR A 90 -0.83 -7.89 -3.50
C TYR A 90 -2.24 -7.35 -3.73
N ASP A 91 -3.20 -8.27 -3.79
CA ASP A 91 -4.59 -7.98 -4.01
C ASP A 91 -5.22 -7.35 -2.76
N ARG A 92 -6.16 -6.43 -3.02
CA ARG A 92 -6.93 -5.77 -1.98
C ARG A 92 -8.38 -5.68 -2.39
N THR A 93 -9.28 -6.08 -1.50
CA THR A 93 -10.71 -5.87 -1.70
C THR A 93 -11.05 -4.38 -1.48
N PRO A 94 -12.17 -3.89 -2.03
CA PRO A 94 -12.60 -2.51 -1.75
C PRO A 94 -12.78 -2.22 -0.26
N GLU A 95 -13.24 -3.20 0.52
CA GLU A 95 -13.36 -3.07 1.97
C GLU A 95 -12.01 -2.88 2.65
N GLU A 96 -11.01 -3.68 2.29
CA GLU A 96 -9.64 -3.55 2.81
C GLU A 96 -9.04 -2.18 2.45
N ILE A 97 -9.27 -1.71 1.21
CA ILE A 97 -8.84 -0.38 0.80
C ILE A 97 -9.48 0.69 1.68
N LEU A 98 -10.80 0.62 1.92
CA LEU A 98 -11.52 1.58 2.77
C LEU A 98 -11.00 1.60 4.20
N ARG A 99 -10.80 0.43 4.81
CA ARG A 99 -10.19 0.30 6.16
C ARG A 99 -8.83 0.99 6.24
N ILE A 100 -7.99 0.82 5.21
CA ILE A 100 -6.66 1.43 5.10
C ILE A 100 -6.77 2.95 4.95
N VAL A 101 -7.55 3.45 3.98
CA VAL A 101 -7.58 4.90 3.69
C VAL A 101 -8.35 5.70 4.74
N TYR A 102 -9.29 5.08 5.44
CA TYR A 102 -9.91 5.69 6.62
C TYR A 102 -9.01 5.64 7.85
N GLY A 103 -8.00 4.76 7.87
CA GLY A 103 -7.04 4.66 8.96
C GLY A 103 -7.61 4.10 10.27
N THR A 104 -8.85 3.62 10.24
CA THR A 104 -9.59 3.10 11.40
C THR A 104 -9.49 1.58 11.51
N GLY A 105 -9.19 0.90 10.41
CA GLY A 105 -9.28 -0.56 10.32
C GLY A 105 -10.72 -1.05 10.10
N ASP A 106 -11.68 -0.14 9.95
CA ASP A 106 -13.09 -0.45 9.68
C ASP A 106 -13.60 0.36 8.48
N ALA A 107 -14.15 -0.33 7.48
CA ALA A 107 -14.70 0.31 6.29
C ALA A 107 -15.98 1.13 6.57
N HIS A 108 -16.60 0.94 7.73
CA HIS A 108 -17.82 1.63 8.15
C HIS A 108 -17.54 2.94 8.91
N ILE A 109 -16.30 3.15 9.33
CA ILE A 109 -15.92 4.30 10.16
C ILE A 109 -14.95 5.19 9.36
N PRO A 110 -15.44 6.30 8.79
CA PRO A 110 -14.60 7.30 8.13
C PRO A 110 -13.52 7.89 9.03
N GLY A 111 -12.46 8.40 8.42
CA GLY A 111 -11.31 8.96 9.13
C GLY A 111 -10.14 9.23 8.20
N GLY A 112 -8.95 9.43 8.75
CA GLY A 112 -7.70 9.42 7.99
C GLY A 112 -7.71 10.36 6.79
N PHE A 113 -7.47 9.80 5.60
CA PHE A 113 -7.45 10.56 4.34
C PHE A 113 -8.84 11.03 3.89
N PHE A 114 -9.91 10.37 4.34
CA PHE A 114 -11.29 10.67 4.01
C PHE A 114 -12.12 10.83 5.29
N PRO A 115 -11.94 11.93 6.04
CA PRO A 115 -12.57 12.12 7.35
C PRO A 115 -14.10 12.12 7.29
N ASN A 116 -14.69 12.48 6.14
CA ASN A 116 -16.13 12.49 5.90
C ASN A 116 -16.61 11.28 5.08
N GLY A 117 -15.74 10.30 4.82
CA GLY A 117 -16.02 9.15 3.98
C GLY A 117 -15.80 9.43 2.49
N ALA A 118 -15.55 8.37 1.72
CA ALA A 118 -15.41 8.48 0.28
C ALA A 118 -16.79 8.55 -0.42
N SER A 119 -16.88 9.29 -1.53
CA SER A 119 -18.15 9.62 -2.18
C SER A 119 -18.67 8.57 -3.17
N GLY A 120 -17.90 7.51 -3.44
CA GLY A 120 -18.25 6.44 -4.39
C GLY A 120 -19.36 5.53 -3.88
N ALA A 121 -20.06 4.85 -4.81
CA ALA A 121 -21.17 3.95 -4.47
C ALA A 121 -20.76 2.83 -3.50
N ILE A 122 -19.58 2.22 -3.72
CA ILE A 122 -19.02 1.18 -2.85
C ILE A 122 -18.77 1.73 -1.44
N ALA A 123 -18.13 2.89 -1.32
CA ALA A 123 -17.86 3.48 -0.01
C ALA A 123 -19.16 3.81 0.74
N LYS A 124 -20.14 4.41 0.05
CA LYS A 124 -21.44 4.76 0.62
C LYS A 124 -22.22 3.54 1.11
N SER A 125 -22.10 2.38 0.47
CA SER A 125 -22.78 1.17 0.94
C SER A 125 -22.28 0.68 2.30
N PHE A 126 -21.05 1.02 2.69
CA PHE A 126 -20.52 0.73 4.03
C PHE A 126 -20.85 1.80 5.08
N LEU A 127 -21.31 3.00 4.67
CA LEU A 127 -21.64 4.10 5.60
C LEU A 127 -23.12 4.17 5.96
N GLN A 128 -23.95 3.44 5.22
CA GLN A 128 -25.40 3.42 5.37
C GLN A 128 -25.90 2.24 6.21
N SER A 129 -25.00 1.38 6.68
CA SER A 129 -25.27 0.20 7.50
C SER A 129 -25.20 0.46 9.00
#